data_AF-A0A6M0H1K8-F1
#
_entry.id   AF-A0A6M0H1K8-F1
#
_cell.length_a   1.000
_cell.length_b   1.000
_cell.length_c   1.000
_cell.angle_alpha   90.00
_cell.angle_beta   90.00
_cell.angle_gamma   90.00
#
_symmetry.space_group_name_H-M   'P 1'
#
loop_
_entity.id
_entity.type
_entity.pdbx_description
1 polymer ?
#
loop_
_entity_poly.entity_id
_entity_poly.type
_entity_poly.pdbx_seq_one_letter_code
_entity_poly.pdbx_strand_id
1 'polypeptide(L)' 'MVIQKSTKLFWNMGIYVDEFDTSPDVVLGGDLWLSMDWARLGFSAILCVLSGVNLFKKIDK' A
#
# COMPACT_ATOMS: atom_id res chain seq x y z
N MET A 1 -3.10 -4.28 11.27
CA MET A 1 -3.61 -5.46 10.53
C MET A 1 -3.95 -5.16 9.07
N VAL A 2 -4.60 -4.03 8.73
CA VAL A 2 -4.93 -3.66 7.34
C VAL A 2 -3.70 -3.43 6.45
N ILE A 3 -2.65 -2.77 6.98
CA ILE A 3 -1.44 -2.42 6.22
C ILE A 3 -0.67 -3.67 5.75
N GLN A 4 -0.54 -4.68 6.62
CA GLN A 4 0.22 -5.90 6.30
C GLN A 4 -0.39 -6.72 5.15
N LYS A 5 -1.72 -6.73 5.02
CA LYS A 5 -2.39 -7.43 3.91
C LYS A 5 -2.14 -6.74 2.57
N SER A 6 -2.23 -5.41 2.53
CA SER A 6 -2.02 -4.63 1.30
C SER A 6 -0.57 -4.71 0.81
N THR A 7 0.42 -4.63 1.71
CA THR A 7 1.83 -4.72 1.32
C THR A 7 2.20 -6.10 0.77
N LYS A 8 1.63 -7.18 1.34
CA LYS A 8 1.91 -8.53 0.84
C LYS A 8 1.34 -8.77 -0.55
N LEU A 9 0.15 -8.23 -0.84
CA LEU A 9 -0.46 -8.32 -2.17
C LEU A 9 0.32 -7.50 -3.21
N PHE A 10 0.73 -6.28 -2.84
CA PHE A 10 1.57 -5.43 -3.69
C PHE A 10 2.94 -6.09 -3.98
N TRP A 11 3.54 -6.72 -2.98
CA TRP A 11 4.82 -7.42 -3.13
C TRP A 11 4.70 -8.63 -4.07
N ASN A 12 3.66 -9.45 -3.91
CA ASN A 12 3.43 -10.58 -4.80
C ASN A 12 3.14 -10.14 -6.25
N MET A 13 2.46 -9.02 -6.43
CA MET A 13 2.25 -8.42 -7.74
C MET A 13 3.56 -7.92 -8.36
N GLY A 14 4.43 -7.30 -7.56
CA GLY A 14 5.77 -6.90 -8.02
C GLY A 14 6.60 -8.08 -8.50
N ILE A 15 6.58 -9.21 -7.76
CA ILE A 15 7.25 -10.44 -8.18
C ILE A 15 6.66 -10.97 -9.51
N TYR A 16 5.33 -10.93 -9.66
CA TYR A 16 4.67 -11.37 -10.88
C TYR A 16 5.04 -10.50 -12.10
N VAL A 17 5.05 -9.17 -11.92
CA VAL A 17 5.44 -8.22 -12.97
C VAL A 17 6.89 -8.42 -13.39
N ASP A 18 7.79 -8.63 -12.43
CA ASP A 18 9.22 -8.87 -12.67
C ASP A 18 9.47 -10.19 -13.42
N GLU A 19 8.76 -11.25 -13.06
CA GLU A 19 8.96 -12.59 -13.65
C GLU A 19 8.36 -12.72 -15.07
N PHE A 20 7.28 -11.99 -15.37
CA PHE A 20 6.63 -12.03 -16.67
C PHE A 20 7.00 -10.87 -17.60
N ASP A 21 7.88 -9.95 -17.17
CA ASP A 21 8.24 -8.69 -17.87
C ASP A 21 6.99 -7.91 -18.34
N THR A 22 5.90 -8.03 -17.59
CA THR A 22 4.64 -7.38 -17.90
C THR A 22 4.50 -6.14 -17.06
N SER A 23 4.11 -5.02 -17.67
CA SER A 23 3.89 -3.81 -16.92
C SER A 23 2.73 -3.97 -15.90
N PRO A 24 2.85 -3.40 -14.68
CA PRO A 24 1.84 -3.57 -13.62
C PRO A 24 0.44 -3.08 -14.00
N ASP A 25 0.32 -2.18 -14.97
CA ASP A 25 -0.95 -1.68 -15.51
C ASP A 25 -1.74 -2.78 -16.23
N VAL A 26 -1.07 -3.70 -16.93
CA VAL A 26 -1.75 -4.79 -17.66
C VAL A 26 -2.35 -5.81 -16.69
N VAL A 27 -1.66 -6.07 -15.58
CA VAL A 27 -2.06 -7.04 -14.55
C VAL A 27 -3.24 -6.52 -13.72
N LEU A 28 -3.27 -5.22 -13.45
CA LEU A 28 -4.33 -4.55 -12.69
C LEU A 28 -5.52 -4.07 -13.52
N GLY A 29 -5.48 -4.26 -14.85
CA GLY A 29 -6.57 -3.86 -15.75
C GLY A 29 -6.58 -2.37 -16.12
N GLY A 30 -5.43 -1.69 -16.00
CA GLY A 30 -5.18 -0.33 -16.45
C GLY A 30 -4.57 0.60 -15.39
N ASP A 31 -4.06 1.76 -15.82
CA ASP A 31 -3.44 2.79 -14.97
C ASP A 31 -4.34 3.32 -13.84
N LEU A 32 -5.67 3.34 -14.05
CA LEU A 32 -6.62 3.85 -13.06
C LEU A 32 -6.67 2.98 -11.80
N TRP A 33 -6.65 1.65 -11.97
CA TRP A 33 -6.65 0.72 -10.83
C TRP A 33 -5.32 0.75 -10.09
N LEU A 34 -4.21 0.85 -10.83
CA LEU A 34 -2.88 1.02 -10.26
C LEU A 34 -2.78 2.28 -9.38
N SER A 35 -3.29 3.41 -9.88
CA SER A 35 -3.31 4.68 -9.17
C SER A 35 -4.19 4.62 -7.91
N MET A 36 -5.33 3.92 -7.97
CA MET A 36 -6.19 3.69 -6.79
C MET A 36 -5.50 2.85 -5.71
N ASP A 37 -4.77 1.80 -6.08
CA ASP A 37 -4.03 0.99 -5.12
C ASP A 37 -2.89 1.78 -4.47
N TRP A 38 -2.17 2.60 -5.24
CA TRP A 38 -1.16 3.52 -4.70
C TRP A 38 -1.76 4.57 -3.76
N ALA A 39 -2.88 5.17 -4.13
CA ALA A 39 -3.59 6.14 -3.28
C ALA A 39 -4.06 5.50 -1.96
N ARG A 40 -4.57 4.26 -2.03
CA ARG A 40 -4.99 3.49 -0.85
C ARG A 40 -3.80 3.17 0.07
N LEU A 41 -2.67 2.76 -0.50
CA LEU A 41 -1.42 2.52 0.23
C LEU A 41 -0.95 3.80 0.93
N GLY A 42 -0.90 4.92 0.21
CA GLY A 42 -0.52 6.23 0.75
C GLY A 42 -1.43 6.68 1.90
N PHE A 43 -2.76 6.59 1.72
CA PHE A 43 -3.70 6.97 2.77
C PHE A 43 -3.56 6.09 4.02
N SER A 44 -3.35 4.78 3.84
CA SER A 44 -3.12 3.86 4.96
C SER A 44 -1.83 4.15 5.73
N ALA A 45 -0.78 4.61 5.04
CA ALA A 45 0.47 5.03 5.66
C ALA A 45 0.30 6.31 6.48
N ILE A 46 -0.41 7.31 5.93
CA ILE A 46 -0.71 8.58 6.63
C ILE A 46 -1.51 8.31 7.91
N LEU A 47 -2.56 7.48 7.84
CA LEU A 47 -3.34 7.09 9.02
C LEU A 47 -2.49 6.37 10.07
N CYS A 48 -1.52 5.56 9.66
CA CYS A 48 -0.60 4.90 10.58
C CYS A 48 0.30 5.89 11.31
N VAL A 49 0.86 6.87 10.60
CA VAL A 49 1.69 7.93 11.22
C VAL A 49 0.86 8.77 12.17
N LEU A 50 -0.35 9.20 11.77
CA LEU A 50 -1.26 9.97 12.62
C LEU A 50 -1.68 9.19 13.88
N SER A 51 -1.93 7.88 13.74
CA SER A 51 -2.25 7.00 14.87
C SER A 51 -1.05 6.84 15.81
N GLY A 52 0.15 6.65 15.26
CA GLY A 52 1.39 6.57 16.03
C GLY A 52 1.65 7.84 16.82
N VAL A 53 1.60 9.01 16.18
CA VAL A 53 1.82 10.31 16.84
C VAL A 53 0.80 10.56 17.96
N ASN A 54 -0.47 10.21 17.75
CA ASN A 54 -1.49 10.33 18.80
C ASN A 54 -1.25 9.37 19.97
N LEU A 55 -0.75 8.16 19.72
CA LEU A 55 -0.37 7.21 20.78
C LEU A 55 0.80 7.75 21.62
N PHE A 56 1.85 8.26 20.99
CA PHE A 56 2.99 8.84 21.70
C PHE A 56 2.61 10.09 22.49
N LYS A 57 1.76 10.96 21.94
CA LYS A 57 1.28 12.16 22.63
C LYS A 57 0.38 11.84 23.83
N LYS A 58 -0.26 10.67 23.85
CA LYS A 58 -1.08 10.19 24.97
C LYS A 58 -0.24 9.49 26.05
N ILE A 59 0.90 8.91 25.67
CA ILE A 59 1.85 8.27 26.59
C ILE A 59 2.64 9.30 27.41
N ASP A 60 2.93 10.47 26.81
CA ASP A 60 3.68 11.56 27.47
C ASP A 60 2.83 12.40 28.45
N LYS A 61 1.57 12.01 28.72
CA LYS A 61 0.64 12.65 29.66
C LYS A 61 0.23 11.69 30.77
#